data_AF-A0A6L4ZQS6-F1
#
_entry.id   AF-A0A6L4ZQS6-F1
#
_cell.length_a   1.000
_cell.length_b   1.000
_cell.length_c   1.000
_cell.angle_alpha   90.00
_cell.angle_beta   90.00
_cell.angle_gamma   90.00
#
_symmetry.space_group_name_H-M   'P 1'
#
loop_
_entity.id
_entity.type
_entity.pdbx_description
1 polymer ?
#
loop_
_entity_poly.entity_id
_entity_poly.type
_entity_poly.pdbx_seq_one_letter_code
_entity_poly.pdbx_strand_id
1 'polypeptide(L)' 'MSTEEITYSAVERNGVVTAIWEMKGRKHVRTIDPRSNEGKRLLSSYEPTPQTTTSEEQNSEASN' A
#
# COMPACT_ATOMS: atom_id res chain seq x y z
N MET A 1 -17.96 8.16 10.87
CA MET A 1 -16.62 8.75 10.67
C MET A 1 -15.76 7.67 10.03
N SER A 2 -15.71 7.62 8.70
CA SER A 2 -14.85 6.69 7.97
C SER A 2 -13.39 7.11 8.20
N THR A 3 -12.71 6.40 9.08
CA THR A 3 -11.26 6.49 9.27
C THR A 3 -10.60 5.99 7.99
N GLU A 4 -10.37 6.91 7.04
CA GLU A 4 -9.75 6.58 5.77
C GLU A 4 -8.41 5.89 6.03
N GLU A 5 -8.26 4.67 5.53
CA GLU A 5 -7.10 3.82 5.72
C GLU A 5 -5.86 4.44 5.07
N ILE A 6 -4.72 4.36 5.76
CA ILE A 6 -3.42 4.78 5.24
C ILE A 6 -2.76 3.57 4.57
N THR A 7 -2.45 3.71 3.29
CA THR A 7 -1.78 2.68 2.48
C THR A 7 -0.52 3.29 1.86
N TYR A 8 0.52 2.49 1.63
CA TYR A 8 1.75 2.94 0.98
C TYR A 8 1.94 2.25 -0.37
N SER A 9 2.37 3.00 -1.39
CA SER A 9 2.66 2.46 -2.73
C SER A 9 4.06 2.86 -3.17
N ALA A 10 4.92 1.87 -3.45
CA ALA A 10 6.28 2.11 -3.92
C ALA A 10 6.30 2.31 -5.44
N VAL A 11 6.95 3.37 -5.91
CA VAL A 11 7.15 3.68 -7.32
C VAL A 11 8.56 3.23 -7.73
N GLU A 12 8.62 2.18 -8.53
CA GLU A 12 9.87 1.61 -9.04
C GLU A 12 10.19 2.09 -10.45
N ARG A 13 11.46 2.38 -10.70
CA ARG A 13 11.99 2.71 -12.02
C ARG A 13 13.33 2.00 -12.21
N ASN A 14 13.47 1.24 -13.29
CA ASN A 14 14.67 0.45 -13.59
C ASN A 14 15.07 -0.48 -12.42
N GLY A 15 14.10 -1.07 -11.72
CA GLY A 15 14.34 -1.94 -10.56
C GLY A 15 14.77 -1.22 -9.28
N VAL A 16 14.71 0.12 -9.25
CA VAL A 16 15.03 0.92 -8.06
C VAL A 16 13.78 1.67 -7.60
N VAL A 17 13.42 1.56 -6.32
CA VAL A 17 12.37 2.40 -5.74
C VAL A 17 12.84 3.85 -5.77
N THR A 18 12.07 4.70 -6.45
CA THR A 18 12.37 6.12 -6.64
C THR A 18 11.52 7.03 -5.75
N ALA A 19 10.35 6.56 -5.33
CA ALA A 19 9.45 7.28 -4.46
C ALA A 19 8.53 6.29 -3.73
N ILE A 20 8.03 6.66 -2.56
CA ILE A 20 6.98 5.94 -1.85
C ILE A 20 5.83 6.92 -1.64
N TRP A 21 4.63 6.56 -2.06
CA TRP A 21 3.45 7.38 -1.89
C TRP A 21 2.66 6.93 -0.68
N GLU A 22 2.40 7.88 0.23
CA GLU A 22 1.41 7.72 1.28
C GLU A 22 0.03 8.06 0.69
N MET A 23 -0.85 7.08 0.72
CA MET A 23 -2.21 7.16 0.23
C MET A 23 -3.15 7.13 1.42
N LYS A 24 -4.18 7.98 1.39
CA LYS A 24 -5.30 7.93 2.33
C LYS A 24 -6.56 7.61 1.55
N GLY A 25 -7.02 6.37 1.68
CA GLY A 25 -7.97 5.79 0.74
C GLY A 25 -7.46 5.89 -0.70
N ARG A 26 -8.13 6.67 -1.55
CA ARG A 26 -7.75 6.87 -2.98
C ARG A 26 -6.94 8.14 -3.25
N LYS A 27 -6.62 8.91 -2.21
CA LYS A 27 -5.95 10.21 -2.36
C LYS A 27 -4.47 10.12 -2.01
N HIS A 28 -3.61 10.67 -2.87
CA HIS A 28 -2.20 10.90 -2.55
C HIS A 28 -2.08 11.99 -1.48
N VAL A 29 -1.42 11.66 -0.38
CA VAL A 29 -1.16 12.59 0.73
C VAL A 29 0.21 13.21 0.57
N ARG A 30 1.25 12.39 0.49
CA ARG A 30 2.64 12.84 0.38
C ARG A 30 3.54 11.80 -0.27
N THR A 31 4.66 12.28 -0.80
CA THR A 31 5.75 11.46 -1.30
C THR A 31 6.85 11.38 -0.25
N ILE A 32 7.25 10.16 0.08
CA ILE A 32 8.32 9.82 1.02
C ILE A 32 9.53 9.39 0.20
N ASP A 33 10.70 9.96 0.49
CA ASP A 33 11.95 9.57 -0.14
C ASP A 33 12.35 8.16 0.36
N PRO A 34 12.54 7.16 -0.52
CA PRO A 34 12.93 5.81 -0.15
C PRO A 34 14.28 5.74 0.59
N ARG A 35 15.14 6.73 0.43
CA ARG A 35 16.46 6.81 1.09
C ARG A 35 16.39 7.44 2.48
N SER A 36 15.29 8.09 2.81
CA SER A 36 15.05 8.64 4.16
C SER A 36 14.92 7.52 5.20
N ASN A 37 15.08 7.86 6.48
CA ASN A 37 14.90 6.90 7.56
C ASN A 37 13.47 6.31 7.59
N GLU A 38 12.47 7.12 7.26
CA GLU A 38 11.08 6.68 7.15
C GLU A 38 10.89 5.75 5.94
N GLY A 39 11.38 6.13 4.76
CA GLY A 39 11.29 5.31 3.56
C GLY A 39 11.98 3.95 3.72
N LYS A 40 13.16 3.92 4.35
CA LYS A 40 13.86 2.66 4.69
C LYS A 40 13.05 1.76 5.61
N ARG A 41 12.36 2.33 6.61
CA ARG A 41 11.49 1.56 7.52
C ARG A 41 10.28 0.98 6.77
N LEU A 42 9.63 1.80 5.93
CA LEU A 42 8.49 1.35 5.12
C LEU A 42 8.88 0.24 4.15
N LEU A 43 10.03 0.35 3.50
CA LEU A 43 10.56 -0.70 2.61
C LEU A 43 11.00 -1.95 3.38
N SER A 44 11.54 -1.80 4.59
CA SER A 44 11.90 -2.95 5.43
C SER A 44 10.68 -3.69 5.96
N SER A 45 9.56 -2.99 6.21
CA SER A 45 8.27 -3.64 6.52
C SER A 45 7.58 -4.23 5.30
N TYR A 46 8.01 -3.86 4.10
CA TYR A 46 7.61 -4.47 2.84
C TYR A 46 8.40 -5.78 2.60
N GLU A 47 8.55 -6.60 3.63
CA GLU A 47 8.74 -8.02 3.34
C GLU A 47 7.44 -8.50 2.69
N PRO A 48 7.47 -9.10 1.50
CA PRO A 48 6.28 -9.62 0.85
C PRO A 48 5.78 -10.82 1.65
N THR A 49 5.10 -10.58 2.76
CA THR A 49 4.17 -11.56 3.31
C THR A 49 3.08 -11.73 2.25
N PRO A 50 2.80 -12.94 1.74
CA PRO A 50 1.84 -13.18 0.67
C PRO A 50 0.38 -13.05 1.15
N GLN A 51 0.05 -11.94 1.82
CA GLN A 51 -1.29 -11.56 2.26
C GLN A 51 -1.27 -10.03 2.32
N THR A 52 -1.85 -9.31 1.36
CA THR A 52 -3.23 -8.86 1.49
C THR A 52 -3.73 -8.37 0.13
N THR A 53 -4.39 -9.26 -0.61
CA THR A 53 -5.44 -8.88 -1.54
C THR A 53 -6.68 -8.57 -0.70
N THR A 54 -6.83 -7.32 -0.23
CA THR A 54 -8.17 -6.81 0.12
C THR A 54 -8.85 -6.44 -1.18
N SER A 55 -9.48 -7.44 -1.79
CA SER A 55 -10.53 -7.25 -2.77
C SER A 55 -11.59 -8.29 -2.45
N GLU A 56 -12.68 -7.80 -1.89
CA GLU A 56 -13.95 -8.50 -1.69
C GLU A 56 -14.30 -9.31 -2.95
N GLU A 57 -14.43 -10.63 -2.81
CA GLU A 57 -15.06 -11.49 -3.80
C GLU A 57 -16.25 -12.19 -3.11
N GLN A 58 -17.41 -11.56 -3.30
CA GLN A 58 -18.71 -12.18 -3.58
C GLN A 58 -19.55 -12.74 -2.41
N ASN A 59 -20.43 -11.87 -1.92
CA ASN A 59 -21.79 -12.28 -1.58
C ASN A 59 -22.54 -12.67 -2.88
N SER A 60 -22.80 -13.97 -3.07
CA SER A 60 -23.88 -14.47 -3.93
C SER A 60 -24.27 -15.90 -3.51
N GLU A 61 -25.24 -15.98 -2.59
CA GLU A 61 -26.55 -16.63 -2.81
C GLU A 61 -26.59 -17.96 -3.59
N ALA A 62 -26.94 -19.07 -2.92
CA ALA A 62 -28.04 -19.98 -3.31
C ALA A 62 -28.06 -21.29 -2.48
N SER A 63 -29.27 -21.66 -2.06
CA SER A 63 -29.71 -22.90 -1.41
C SER A 63 -29.14 -24.19 -2.02
N ASN A 64 -28.98 -25.23 -1.17
CA ASN A 64 -29.69 -26.51 -1.35
C ASN A 64 -29.73 -27.31 -0.04
#